data_AF-A0A378XB12-F1
#
_entry.id   AF-A0A378XB12-F1
#
_cell.length_a   1.000
_cell.length_b   1.000
_cell.length_c   1.000
_cell.angle_alpha   90.00
_cell.angle_beta   90.00
_cell.angle_gamma   90.00
#
_symmetry.space_group_name_H-M   'P 1'
#
loop_
_entity.id
_entity.type
_entity.pdbx_description
1 polymer ?
#
loop_
_entity_poly.entity_id
_entity_poly.type
_entity_poly.pdbx_seq_one_letter_code
_entity_poly.pdbx_strand_id
1 'polypeptide(L)' 'MKIVKTFSFDIAHMLDCHDGKCKNLHGHTYQLEVEVSGPLIEEGPK' A
#
# COMPACT_ATOMS: atom_id res chain seq x y z
N MET A 1 -13.47 -15.02 7.33
CA MET A 1 -12.37 -15.22 6.35
C MET A 1 -11.69 -13.88 6.11
N LYS A 2 -10.37 -13.89 5.84
CA LYS A 2 -9.62 -12.70 5.43
C LYS A 2 -9.00 -12.96 4.06
N ILE A 3 -9.07 -11.98 3.17
CA ILE A 3 -8.46 -12.01 1.84
C ILE A 3 -7.57 -10.77 1.74
N VAL A 4 -6.32 -10.96 1.34
CA VAL A 4 -5.36 -9.86 1.16
C VAL A 4 -4.91 -9.83 -0.29
N LYS A 5 -4.88 -8.63 -0.87
CA LYS A 5 -4.24 -8.36 -2.15
C LYS A 5 -3.09 -7.38 -1.96
N THR A 6 -1.90 -7.82 -2.36
CA THR A 6 -0.68 -7.00 -2.33
C THR A 6 -0.46 -6.34 -3.70
N PHE A 7 -0.12 -5.06 -3.69
CA PHE A 7 0.27 -4.26 -4.84
C PHE A 7 1.67 -3.68 -4.61
N SER A 8 2.48 -3.61 -5.66
CA SER A 8 3.82 -2.99 -5.64
C SER A 8 3.84 -1.83 -6.61
N PHE A 9 4.40 -0.69 -6.21
CA PHE A 9 4.56 0.47 -7.09
C PHE A 9 5.75 1.35 -6.66
N ASP A 10 6.35 2.03 -7.63
CA ASP A 10 7.48 2.94 -7.40
C ASP A 10 7.00 4.40 -7.36
N ILE A 11 7.33 5.12 -6.28
CA ILE A 11 6.95 6.53 -6.11
C ILE A 11 8.12 7.34 -5.52
N ALA A 12 8.26 8.59 -5.98
CA ALA A 12 9.10 9.60 -5.34
C ALA A 12 8.30 10.48 -4.36
N HIS A 13 8.90 10.84 -3.23
CA HIS A 13 8.32 11.70 -2.21
C HIS A 13 9.39 12.47 -1.40
N MET A 14 8.93 13.40 -0.57
CA MET A 14 9.76 14.11 0.42
C MET A 14 8.95 14.35 1.69
N LEU A 15 9.62 14.31 2.85
CA LEU A 15 9.01 14.64 4.13
C LEU A 15 9.37 16.08 4.50
N ASP A 16 8.39 16.98 4.42
CA ASP A 16 8.61 18.38 4.80
C ASP A 16 9.01 18.49 6.29
N CYS A 17 9.88 19.44 6.59
CA CYS A 17 10.40 19.71 7.94
C CYS A 17 11.11 18.52 8.64
N HIS A 18 11.53 17.48 7.91
CA HIS A 18 12.24 16.34 8.50
C HIS A 18 13.71 16.67 8.81
N ASP A 19 14.21 16.33 10.00
CA ASP A 19 15.58 16.63 10.44
C ASP A 19 16.64 15.63 9.92
N GLY A 20 16.48 15.17 8.67
CA GLY A 20 17.32 14.09 8.13
C GLY A 20 17.24 13.97 6.62
N LYS A 21 17.83 12.90 6.07
CA LYS A 21 17.94 12.72 4.60
C LYS A 21 16.59 12.69 3.89
N CYS A 22 15.52 12.25 4.57
CA CYS A 22 14.16 12.18 4.03
C CYS A 22 13.52 13.54 3.70
N LYS A 23 14.12 14.65 4.11
CA LYS A 23 13.72 16.00 3.67
C LYS A 23 13.97 16.26 2.20
N ASN A 24 14.86 15.49 1.58
CA ASN A 24 15.16 15.61 0.15
C ASN A 24 14.20 14.71 -0.65
N LEU A 25 13.92 15.09 -1.90
CA LEU A 25 13.19 14.23 -2.83
C LEU A 25 13.96 12.91 -3.04
N HIS A 26 13.30 11.80 -2.77
CA HIS A 26 13.82 10.44 -2.93
C HIS A 26 12.67 9.50 -3.27
N GLY A 27 12.94 8.22 -3.56
CA GLY A 27 11.89 7.26 -3.90
C GLY A 27 12.06 5.93 -3.20
N HIS A 28 10.97 5.15 -3.24
CA HIS A 28 10.89 3.78 -2.74
C HIS A 28 10.04 2.93 -3.68
N THR A 29 10.29 1.62 -3.65
CA THR A 29 9.32 0.62 -4.09
C THR A 29 8.39 0.34 -2.92
N TYR A 30 7.17 0.85 -3.00
CA TYR A 30 6.15 0.69 -1.97
C TYR A 30 5.39 -0.62 -2.14
N GLN A 31 5.01 -1.22 -1.01
CA GLN A 31 4.09 -2.34 -0.93
C GLN A 31 2.78 -1.86 -0.26
N LEU A 32 1.66 -2.01 -0.95
CA LEU A 32 0.32 -1.74 -0.41
C LEU A 32 -0.44 -3.05 -0.26
N GLU A 33 -0.91 -3.32 0.95
CA GLU A 33 -1.77 -4.47 1.25
C GLU A 33 -3.20 -4.00 1.46
N VAL A 34 -4.11 -4.53 0.66
CA VAL A 34 -5.55 -4.32 0.81
C VAL A 34 -6.15 -5.59 1.40
N GLU A 35 -6.57 -5.52 2.66
CA GLU A 35 -7.25 -6.61 3.37
C GLU A 35 -8.76 -6.39 3.37
N VAL A 36 -9.52 -7.44 3.04
CA VAL A 36 -10.97 -7.51 3.25
C VAL A 36 -11.27 -8.68 4.20
N SER A 37 -12.18 -8.46 5.16
CA SER A 37 -12.59 -9.47 6.11
C SER A 37 -14.11 -9.61 6.16
N GLY A 38 -14.59 -10.85 6.28
CA GLY A 38 -16.02 -11.15 6.31
C GLY A 38 -16.33 -12.64 6.18
N PRO A 39 -17.61 -13.03 6.23
CA PRO A 39 -18.05 -14.34 5.80
C PRO A 39 -17.75 -14.52 4.29
N LEU A 40 -17.56 -15.77 3.87
CA LEU A 40 -17.48 -16.08 2.44
C LEU A 40 -18.86 -15.83 1.82
N ILE A 41 -18.88 -15.21 0.64
CA ILE A 41 -20.08 -15.07 -0.18
C ILE A 41 -19.99 -16.19 -1.22
N GLU A 42 -21.00 -17.07 -1.23
CA GLU A 42 -21.00 -18.26 -2.10
C GLU A 42 -21.25 -17.93 -3.58
N GLU A 43 -21.90 -16.79 -3.86
CA GLU A 43 -22.16 -16.30 -5.22
C GLU A 43 -21.28 -15.08 -5.54
N GLY A 44 -20.58 -15.14 -6.68
CA GLY A 44 -19.70 -14.09 -7.16
C GLY A 44 -20.25 -13.31 -8.36
N PRO A 45 -19.64 -12.17 -8.73
CA PRO A 45 -19.97 -11.48 -9.97
C PRO A 45 -19.80 -12.40 -11.19
N LYS A 46 -20.75 -12.31 -12.14
CA LYS A 46 -20.75 -13.06 -13.42
C LYS A 46 -19.68 -12.54 -14.37
#